data_AF-A0A1L8E0M9-F1
#
_entry.id   AF-A0A1L8E0M9-F1
#
_cell.length_a   1.000
_cell.length_b   1.000
_cell.length_c   1.000
_cell.angle_alpha   90.00
_cell.angle_beta   90.00
_cell.angle_gamma   90.00
#
_symmetry.space_group_name_H-M   'P 1'
#
loop_
_entity.id
_entity.type
_entity.pdbx_description
1 polymer ?
#
loop_
_entity_poly.entity_id
_entity_poly.type
_entity_poly.pdbx_seq_one_letter_code
_entity_poly.pdbx_strand_id
1 'polypeptide(L)'
;SEAYEVLSDDTKRREYDTFGQTSEQMGRAGHGPQGFNQHWQFRSTIDPEELFRKIFGEGAFRQGHDDFSESQFGFGAAQEIIVKLTFAQAARGVNKDLDVNVVDTCPKCRGSRCEPGTKPGRCQYCNGTGMETISTGPFVMRSTCRYCQGTRQYIKFPCTECDAKGQTVQRRRISVPVPAGVEDGQTVRINVGNKELFITFRVEKSTYFRRDGADVHTDATISLSQAILGGTIRIQGVYEDQVIQIMPGTSSHTRICLSNKGLKRVNSYGQGHHYVNMKILVPTKLTSEQKALVQAYAELEEDTPGQILGVSSRKDGTKEAYAEPQNLTKIVREVLEKAKGGEDDSSKEPFREKPPEDEPPKKETESSGDDDIAKRRI
;
A
#
# COMPACT_ATOMS: atom_id res chain seq x y z
N SER A 1 -11.02 -15.97 48.64
CA SER A 1 -11.65 -16.61 47.45
C SER A 1 -13.14 -16.32 47.49
N GLU A 2 -13.54 -15.14 47.00
CA GLU A 2 -14.92 -14.61 47.09
C GLU A 2 -15.95 -15.45 46.30
N ALA A 3 -15.50 -16.09 45.21
CA ALA A 3 -16.35 -16.98 44.42
C ALA A 3 -16.83 -18.22 45.21
N TYR A 4 -16.10 -18.67 46.22
CA TYR A 4 -16.50 -19.85 47.01
C TYR A 4 -17.62 -19.51 48.00
N GLU A 5 -17.62 -18.28 48.53
CA GLU A 5 -18.56 -17.81 49.55
C GLU A 5 -19.94 -17.46 48.97
N VAL A 6 -19.97 -16.99 47.72
CA VAL A 6 -21.21 -16.73 46.98
C VAL A 6 -21.87 -18.02 46.49
N LEU A 7 -21.08 -19.05 46.19
CA LEU A 7 -21.60 -20.34 45.70
C LEU A 7 -21.94 -21.33 46.82
N SER A 8 -21.46 -21.10 48.05
CA SER A 8 -21.75 -21.97 49.19
C SER A 8 -23.11 -21.70 49.85
N ASP A 9 -23.73 -20.55 49.58
CA ASP A 9 -24.98 -20.13 50.22
C ASP A 9 -26.07 -19.88 49.16
N ASP A 10 -27.10 -20.72 49.14
CA ASP A 10 -28.14 -20.74 48.09
C ASP A 10 -28.92 -19.42 48.01
N THR A 11 -28.98 -18.67 49.11
CA THR A 11 -29.62 -17.34 49.17
C THR A 11 -28.80 -16.28 48.45
N LYS A 12 -27.49 -16.22 48.73
CA LYS A 12 -26.55 -15.29 48.07
C LYS A 12 -26.36 -15.61 46.60
N ARG A 13 -26.31 -16.89 46.24
CA ARG A 13 -26.28 -17.32 44.84
C ARG A 13 -27.51 -16.83 44.08
N ARG A 14 -28.69 -16.94 44.68
CA ARG A 14 -29.94 -16.50 44.07
C ARG A 14 -29.97 -14.97 43.90
N GLU A 15 -29.52 -14.20 44.88
CA GLU A 15 -29.39 -12.75 44.75
C GLU A 15 -28.39 -12.34 43.67
N TYR A 16 -27.25 -13.03 43.58
CA TYR A 16 -26.25 -12.84 42.53
C TYR A 16 -26.79 -13.17 41.13
N ASP A 17 -27.53 -14.27 40.99
CA ASP A 17 -28.15 -14.69 39.73
C ASP A 17 -29.30 -13.76 39.30
N THR A 18 -29.98 -13.10 40.26
CA THR A 18 -31.12 -12.23 39.98
C THR A 18 -30.70 -10.79 39.68
N PHE A 19 -29.63 -10.30 40.32
CA PHE A 19 -29.25 -8.87 40.24
C PHE A 19 -27.87 -8.62 39.60
N GLY A 20 -27.05 -9.66 39.36
CA GLY A 20 -25.67 -9.49 38.88
C GLY A 20 -24.80 -8.73 39.90
N GLN A 21 -23.48 -8.65 39.70
CA GLN A 21 -22.59 -7.95 40.64
C GLN A 21 -22.99 -6.47 40.83
N THR A 22 -23.81 -6.19 41.83
CA THR A 22 -24.00 -4.85 42.36
C THR A 22 -22.85 -4.58 43.31
N SER A 23 -21.97 -3.68 42.90
CA SER A 23 -20.88 -3.12 43.69
C SER A 23 -21.34 -2.79 45.12
N GLU A 24 -20.97 -3.63 46.08
CA GLU A 24 -21.06 -3.34 47.51
C GLU A 24 -20.01 -2.29 47.87
N GLN A 25 -20.36 -1.03 47.60
CA GLN A 25 -19.81 0.08 48.35
C GLN A 25 -20.86 1.18 48.52
N MET A 26 -21.93 0.86 49.25
CA MET A 26 -22.84 1.87 49.79
C MET A 26 -23.36 1.42 51.17
N GLY A 27 -22.74 1.97 52.21
CA GLY A 27 -23.48 2.50 53.36
C GLY A 27 -23.93 1.53 54.44
N ARG A 28 -22.99 0.92 55.18
CA ARG A 28 -23.27 0.47 56.56
C ARG A 28 -22.26 1.10 57.53
N ALA A 29 -22.63 2.27 58.06
CA ALA A 29 -21.84 3.03 59.02
C ALA A 29 -21.97 2.44 60.44
N GLY A 30 -20.94 1.71 60.88
CA GLY A 30 -20.65 1.41 62.28
C GLY A 30 -19.52 2.31 62.79
N HIS A 31 -19.68 2.84 64.01
CA HIS A 31 -18.81 3.80 64.66
C HIS A 31 -17.50 3.16 65.19
N GLY A 32 -16.34 3.82 65.00
CA GLY A 32 -15.10 3.50 65.73
C GLY A 32 -13.83 4.12 65.09
N PRO A 33 -12.90 4.73 65.86
CA PRO A 33 -11.94 5.72 65.34
C PRO A 33 -10.53 5.19 65.03
N GLN A 34 -9.78 6.03 64.31
CA GLN A 34 -8.31 6.16 64.23
C GLN A 34 -7.59 5.43 63.08
N GLY A 35 -6.87 6.20 62.23
CA GLY A 35 -5.66 5.70 61.55
C GLY A 35 -5.42 6.12 60.09
N PHE A 36 -4.85 7.32 59.89
CA PHE A 36 -3.82 7.67 58.89
C PHE A 36 -3.82 7.02 57.48
N ASN A 37 -4.12 7.83 56.45
CA ASN A 37 -3.20 8.34 55.40
C ASN A 37 -3.78 8.33 53.95
N GLN A 38 -3.94 9.56 53.41
CA GLN A 38 -3.89 9.99 52.00
C GLN A 38 -4.64 9.18 50.91
N HIS A 39 -5.91 9.56 50.66
CA HIS A 39 -6.64 9.20 49.44
C HIS A 39 -7.01 10.45 48.64
N TRP A 40 -6.73 10.39 47.34
CA TRP A 40 -7.04 11.41 46.34
C TRP A 40 -8.55 11.70 46.32
N GLN A 41 -8.93 12.93 46.66
CA GLN A 41 -10.32 13.36 46.70
C GLN A 41 -10.84 13.66 45.29
N PHE A 42 -11.53 12.70 44.67
CA PHE A 42 -12.50 13.01 43.61
C PHE A 42 -13.88 13.12 44.28
N ARG A 43 -14.30 14.35 44.63
CA ARG A 43 -15.68 14.62 45.04
C ARG A 43 -16.52 14.84 43.78
N SER A 44 -17.26 13.83 43.35
CA SER A 44 -18.37 14.00 42.41
C SER A 44 -19.61 14.49 43.18
N THR A 45 -19.90 15.79 43.10
CA THR A 45 -21.10 16.42 43.70
C THR A 45 -22.33 16.31 42.80
N ILE A 46 -22.51 15.18 42.10
CA ILE A 46 -23.65 15.01 41.18
C ILE A 46 -24.45 13.79 41.65
N ASP A 47 -25.66 14.05 42.10
CA ASP A 47 -26.62 13.06 42.52
C ASP A 47 -27.05 12.22 41.29
N PRO A 48 -26.91 10.88 41.32
CA PRO A 48 -27.23 10.02 40.17
C PRO A 48 -28.70 10.12 39.72
N GLU A 49 -29.61 10.53 40.62
CA GLU A 49 -31.03 10.72 40.33
C GLU A 49 -31.30 12.05 39.60
N GLU A 50 -30.46 13.07 39.81
CA GLU A 50 -30.51 14.34 39.07
C GLU A 50 -29.91 14.19 37.67
N LEU A 51 -28.86 13.36 37.52
CA LEU A 51 -28.31 12.99 36.21
C LEU A 51 -29.32 12.16 35.40
N PHE A 52 -30.05 11.25 36.05
CA PHE A 52 -31.10 10.46 35.39
C PHE A 52 -32.29 11.33 34.97
N ARG A 53 -32.72 12.29 35.80
CA ARG A 53 -33.73 13.29 35.41
C ARG A 53 -33.25 14.22 34.30
N LYS A 54 -31.97 14.56 34.24
CA LYS A 54 -31.43 15.45 33.19
C LYS A 54 -31.25 14.74 31.84
N ILE A 55 -31.10 13.41 31.84
CA ILE A 55 -30.97 12.58 30.64
C ILE A 55 -32.34 12.03 30.17
N PHE A 56 -33.24 11.69 31.10
CA PHE A 56 -34.53 11.03 30.78
C PHE A 56 -35.78 11.86 31.12
N GLY A 57 -35.64 12.98 31.83
CA GLY A 57 -36.74 13.84 32.24
C GLY A 57 -36.87 15.10 31.37
N GLU A 58 -37.92 15.11 30.55
CA GLU A 58 -38.69 16.33 30.27
C GLU A 58 -37.94 17.50 29.63
N GLY A 59 -37.51 17.32 28.37
CA GLY A 59 -37.07 18.46 27.56
C GLY A 59 -36.57 18.14 26.15
N ALA A 60 -36.06 16.93 25.93
CA ALA A 60 -35.42 16.56 24.65
C ALA A 60 -36.33 15.77 23.67
N PHE A 61 -37.55 15.40 24.07
CA PHE A 61 -38.44 14.53 23.27
C PHE A 61 -39.57 15.26 22.53
N ARG A 62 -39.55 16.60 22.46
CA ARG A 62 -40.58 17.39 21.75
C ARG A 62 -40.14 17.95 20.40
N GLN A 63 -39.14 17.35 19.77
CA GLN A 63 -38.80 17.66 18.39
C GLN A 63 -38.52 16.35 17.65
N GLY A 64 -39.42 15.98 16.73
CA GLY A 64 -39.20 14.96 15.70
C GLY A 64 -38.69 13.62 16.20
N HIS A 65 -39.61 12.70 16.52
CA HIS A 65 -39.34 11.27 16.41
C HIS A 65 -39.19 10.92 14.91
N ASP A 66 -38.06 11.34 14.33
CA ASP A 66 -37.44 10.63 13.23
C ASP A 66 -36.89 9.33 13.83
N ASP A 67 -37.12 8.24 13.11
CA ASP A 67 -36.70 6.90 13.47
C ASP A 67 -35.24 6.92 13.93
N PHE A 68 -34.93 6.35 15.10
CA PHE A 68 -33.52 6.15 15.51
C PHE A 68 -32.76 5.31 14.45
N SER A 69 -33.48 4.51 13.66
CA SER A 69 -32.96 3.80 12.48
C SER A 69 -32.73 4.66 11.24
N GLU A 70 -33.31 5.87 11.13
CA GLU A 70 -33.08 6.84 10.06
C GLU A 70 -32.26 8.06 10.50
N SER A 71 -31.93 8.18 11.80
CA SER A 71 -31.01 9.21 12.26
C SER A 71 -29.67 9.08 11.53
N GLN A 72 -29.12 10.21 11.10
CA GLN A 72 -27.79 10.36 10.51
C GLN A 72 -26.64 9.84 11.41
N PHE A 73 -26.98 9.41 12.64
CA PHE A 73 -26.14 8.82 13.67
C PHE A 73 -26.36 7.30 13.86
N GLY A 74 -27.25 6.67 13.10
CA GLY A 74 -27.29 5.22 13.00
C GLY A 74 -25.98 4.75 12.39
N PHE A 75 -25.09 4.20 13.22
CA PHE A 75 -23.81 3.61 12.82
C PHE A 75 -24.07 2.43 11.87
N GLY A 76 -24.41 2.70 10.61
CA GLY A 76 -24.18 1.76 9.54
C GLY A 76 -22.71 1.40 9.59
N ALA A 77 -22.39 0.10 9.65
CA ALA A 77 -21.02 -0.36 9.70
C ALA A 77 -20.21 0.35 8.61
N ALA A 78 -19.23 1.16 9.03
CA ALA A 78 -18.35 1.88 8.13
C ALA A 78 -17.72 0.87 7.18
N GLN A 79 -17.97 1.03 5.87
CA GLN A 79 -17.51 0.05 4.90
C GLN A 79 -16.04 0.31 4.62
N GLU A 80 -15.19 -0.60 5.09
CA GLU A 80 -13.76 -0.57 4.83
C GLU A 80 -13.44 -1.31 3.52
N ILE A 81 -12.63 -0.68 2.67
CA ILE A 81 -12.19 -1.24 1.40
C ILE A 81 -10.67 -1.19 1.34
N ILE A 82 -10.06 -2.34 1.12
CA ILE A 82 -8.60 -2.44 1.01
C ILE A 82 -8.19 -2.31 -0.44
N VAL A 83 -7.36 -1.32 -0.74
CA VAL A 83 -6.83 -1.08 -2.09
C VAL A 83 -5.34 -1.42 -2.11
N LYS A 84 -4.98 -2.37 -2.95
CA LYS A 84 -3.58 -2.73 -3.17
C LYS A 84 -2.93 -1.77 -4.16
N LEU A 85 -1.77 -1.26 -3.80
CA LEU A 85 -0.97 -0.33 -4.60
C LEU A 85 0.44 -0.89 -4.78
N THR A 86 1.01 -0.68 -5.96
CA THR A 86 2.44 -0.94 -6.15
C THR A 86 3.27 0.17 -5.51
N PHE A 87 4.52 -0.11 -5.15
CA PHE A 87 5.43 0.89 -4.59
C PHE A 87 5.54 2.16 -5.46
N ALA A 88 5.64 1.99 -6.78
CA ALA A 88 5.71 3.11 -7.73
C ALA A 88 4.42 3.96 -7.76
N GLN A 89 3.24 3.32 -7.65
CA GLN A 89 1.96 4.01 -7.58
C GLN A 89 1.82 4.80 -6.28
N ALA A 90 2.20 4.20 -5.15
CA ALA A 90 2.21 4.86 -3.85
C ALA A 90 3.17 6.07 -3.83
N ALA A 91 4.31 5.96 -4.51
CA ALA A 91 5.31 7.01 -4.57
C ALA A 91 4.93 8.24 -5.41
N ARG A 92 4.30 8.01 -6.57
CA ARG A 92 3.91 9.08 -7.50
C ARG A 92 2.54 9.67 -7.18
N GLY A 93 1.68 8.90 -6.52
CA GLY A 93 0.25 9.19 -6.44
C GLY A 93 -0.44 8.82 -7.75
N VAL A 94 -1.67 8.33 -7.66
CA VAL A 94 -2.45 7.91 -8.83
C VAL A 94 -3.93 7.99 -8.49
N ASN A 95 -4.78 8.31 -9.46
CA ASN A 95 -6.22 8.18 -9.31
C ASN A 95 -6.60 6.73 -9.64
N LYS A 96 -7.14 6.00 -8.66
CA LYS A 96 -7.59 4.62 -8.84
C LYS A 96 -9.10 4.58 -8.93
N ASP A 97 -9.59 4.03 -10.03
CA ASP A 97 -11.01 3.75 -10.14
C ASP A 97 -11.34 2.41 -9.46
N LEU A 98 -12.33 2.45 -8.58
CA LEU A 98 -12.82 1.29 -7.84
C LEU A 98 -14.32 1.14 -8.09
N ASP A 99 -14.76 -0.10 -8.28
CA ASP A 99 -16.17 -0.42 -8.31
C ASP A 99 -16.61 -0.85 -6.91
N VAL A 100 -17.49 -0.07 -6.30
CA VAL A 100 -18.00 -0.31 -4.95
C VAL A 100 -19.50 -0.54 -5.00
N ASN A 101 -19.95 -1.56 -4.27
CA ASN A 101 -21.36 -1.80 -4.03
C ASN A 101 -21.80 -0.98 -2.83
N VAL A 102 -22.63 0.04 -3.07
CA VAL A 102 -23.14 0.96 -2.06
C VAL A 102 -24.66 0.81 -2.02
N VAL A 103 -25.25 0.78 -0.82
CA VAL A 103 -26.71 0.87 -0.70
C VAL A 103 -27.09 2.33 -0.90
N ASP A 104 -27.85 2.59 -1.95
CA ASP A 104 -28.38 3.91 -2.25
C ASP A 104 -29.88 3.83 -2.54
N THR A 105 -30.50 5.00 -2.64
CA THR A 105 -31.89 5.18 -3.01
C THR A 105 -32.19 4.44 -4.30
N CYS A 106 -33.28 3.65 -4.29
CA CYS A 106 -33.71 2.87 -5.44
C CYS A 106 -33.93 3.80 -6.66
N PRO A 107 -33.30 3.54 -7.83
CA PRO A 107 -33.40 4.42 -8.99
C PRO A 107 -34.81 4.45 -9.59
N LYS A 108 -35.54 3.32 -9.55
CA LYS A 108 -36.91 3.22 -10.05
C LYS A 108 -37.92 4.00 -9.20
N CYS A 109 -37.95 3.79 -7.88
CA CYS A 109 -38.94 4.45 -7.01
C CYS A 109 -38.44 5.78 -6.40
N ARG A 110 -37.15 6.12 -6.52
CA ARG A 110 -36.51 7.30 -5.92
C ARG A 110 -36.81 7.47 -4.43
N GLY A 111 -36.86 6.34 -3.71
CA GLY A 111 -37.13 6.31 -2.26
C GLY A 111 -38.62 6.32 -1.88
N SER A 112 -39.55 6.43 -2.82
CA SER A 112 -41.00 6.39 -2.55
C SER A 112 -41.54 5.02 -2.14
N ARG A 113 -40.73 3.95 -2.30
CA ARG A 113 -41.05 2.55 -1.99
C ARG A 113 -42.20 1.96 -2.84
N CYS A 114 -42.80 2.75 -3.74
CA CYS A 114 -43.93 2.37 -4.59
C CYS A 114 -43.52 2.26 -6.07
N GLU A 115 -44.31 1.55 -6.88
CA GLU A 115 -44.12 1.56 -8.33
C GLU A 115 -44.27 2.98 -8.91
N PRO A 116 -43.47 3.37 -9.92
CA PRO A 116 -43.57 4.67 -10.57
C PRO A 116 -45.01 4.97 -11.03
N GLY A 117 -45.50 6.17 -10.71
CA GLY A 117 -46.89 6.58 -11.00
C GLY A 117 -47.91 6.26 -9.91
N THR A 118 -47.53 5.48 -8.90
CA THR A 118 -48.34 5.26 -7.69
C THR A 118 -47.80 6.08 -6.51
N LYS A 119 -48.64 6.33 -5.51
CA LYS A 119 -48.27 7.12 -4.32
C LYS A 119 -48.48 6.29 -3.05
N PRO A 120 -47.62 6.46 -2.03
CA PRO A 120 -47.85 5.85 -0.73
C PRO A 120 -49.12 6.44 -0.09
N GLY A 121 -50.01 5.56 0.38
CA GLY A 121 -51.19 5.96 1.14
C GLY A 121 -50.88 6.09 2.63
N ARG A 122 -51.68 6.84 3.38
CA ARG A 122 -51.64 6.81 4.86
C ARG A 122 -52.04 5.41 5.34
N CYS A 123 -51.33 4.85 6.31
CA CYS A 123 -51.70 3.56 6.87
C CYS A 123 -53.05 3.66 7.60
N GLN A 124 -54.03 2.89 7.16
CA GLN A 124 -55.40 2.90 7.71
C GLN A 124 -55.49 2.21 9.08
N TYR A 125 -54.61 1.24 9.35
CA TYR A 125 -54.61 0.47 10.60
C TYR A 125 -54.05 1.25 11.79
N CYS A 126 -53.04 2.10 11.56
CA CYS A 126 -52.48 2.97 12.60
C CYS A 126 -52.85 4.44 12.40
N ASN A 127 -53.66 4.79 11.39
CA ASN A 127 -53.91 6.18 10.99
C ASN A 127 -52.60 7.00 10.89
N GLY A 128 -51.54 6.41 10.36
CA GLY A 128 -50.23 7.05 10.23
C GLY A 128 -49.48 7.32 11.54
N THR A 129 -49.87 6.71 12.68
CA THR A 129 -49.08 6.79 13.92
C THR A 129 -47.86 5.88 13.90
N GLY A 130 -47.85 4.85 13.05
CA GLY A 130 -46.75 3.86 12.94
C GLY A 130 -46.76 2.81 14.05
N MET A 131 -47.63 2.95 15.05
CA MET A 131 -47.76 2.04 16.18
C MET A 131 -49.21 1.55 16.32
N GLU A 132 -49.38 0.31 16.73
CA GLU A 132 -50.67 -0.28 17.09
C GLU A 132 -50.69 -0.60 18.59
N THR A 133 -51.85 -0.45 19.20
CA THR A 133 -52.04 -0.78 20.62
C THR A 133 -52.69 -2.15 20.70
N ILE A 134 -51.94 -3.14 21.20
CA ILE A 134 -52.42 -4.50 21.42
C ILE A 134 -52.86 -4.58 22.88
N SER A 135 -54.14 -4.86 23.11
CA SER A 135 -54.67 -5.11 24.46
C SER A 135 -54.92 -6.60 24.60
N THR A 136 -54.19 -7.24 25.52
CA THR A 136 -54.37 -8.65 25.86
C THR A 136 -54.63 -8.72 27.36
N GLY A 137 -55.91 -8.80 27.74
CA GLY A 137 -56.33 -8.79 29.15
C GLY A 137 -56.08 -7.44 29.84
N PRO A 138 -55.64 -7.40 31.11
CA PRO A 138 -55.40 -6.15 31.84
C PRO A 138 -54.13 -5.40 31.37
N PHE A 139 -53.38 -5.94 30.40
CA PHE A 139 -52.16 -5.35 29.89
C PHE A 139 -52.37 -4.72 28.51
N VAL A 140 -51.94 -3.47 28.38
CA VAL A 140 -51.94 -2.72 27.12
C VAL A 140 -50.49 -2.53 26.68
N MET A 141 -50.13 -3.07 25.52
CA MET A 141 -48.79 -2.94 24.95
C MET A 141 -48.86 -2.17 23.63
N ARG A 142 -48.01 -1.16 23.47
CA ARG A 142 -47.80 -0.52 22.16
C ARG A 142 -46.72 -1.27 21.41
N SER A 143 -47.04 -1.69 20.19
CA SER A 143 -46.12 -2.35 19.27
C SER A 143 -46.03 -1.56 17.96
N THR A 144 -44.98 -1.76 17.19
CA THR A 144 -44.93 -1.26 15.80
C THR A 144 -46.11 -1.84 15.02
N CYS A 145 -46.76 -1.00 14.21
CA CYS A 145 -47.92 -1.43 13.44
C CYS A 145 -47.50 -2.56 12.48
N ARG A 146 -48.22 -3.69 12.50
CA ARG A 146 -47.87 -4.88 11.69
C ARG A 146 -47.94 -4.64 10.18
N TYR A 147 -48.77 -3.68 9.75
CA TYR A 147 -49.01 -3.41 8.34
C TYR A 147 -48.04 -2.38 7.73
N CYS A 148 -47.65 -1.34 8.48
CA CYS A 148 -46.69 -0.34 7.99
C CYS A 148 -45.28 -0.52 8.57
N GLN A 149 -45.10 -1.42 9.55
CA GLN A 149 -43.81 -1.68 10.21
C GLN A 149 -43.12 -0.41 10.71
N GLY A 150 -43.89 0.57 11.20
CA GLY A 150 -43.38 1.86 11.67
C GLY A 150 -43.31 2.96 10.60
N THR A 151 -43.38 2.63 9.31
CA THR A 151 -43.22 3.60 8.20
C THR A 151 -44.37 4.60 8.04
N ARG A 152 -45.45 4.46 8.83
CA ARG A 152 -46.68 5.30 8.82
C ARG A 152 -47.45 5.31 7.50
N GLN A 153 -46.94 4.64 6.47
CA GLN A 153 -47.49 4.59 5.13
C GLN A 153 -47.90 3.16 4.77
N TYR A 154 -48.96 3.02 3.99
CA TYR A 154 -49.41 1.76 3.42
C TYR A 154 -49.15 1.77 1.92
N ILE A 155 -48.30 0.84 1.49
CA ILE A 155 -47.82 0.71 0.12
C ILE A 155 -48.71 -0.33 -0.58
N LYS A 156 -49.65 0.13 -1.42
CA LYS A 156 -50.55 -0.77 -2.19
C LYS A 156 -49.81 -1.49 -3.32
N PHE A 157 -48.88 -0.79 -3.96
CA PHE A 157 -48.10 -1.29 -5.10
C PHE A 157 -46.61 -1.15 -4.76
N PRO A 158 -46.00 -2.17 -4.13
CA PRO A 158 -44.60 -2.12 -3.76
C PRO A 158 -43.73 -2.06 -5.01
N CYS A 159 -42.66 -1.29 -4.97
CA CYS A 159 -41.69 -1.24 -6.05
C CYS A 159 -41.00 -2.61 -6.20
N THR A 160 -41.01 -3.17 -7.41
CA THR A 160 -40.46 -4.50 -7.70
C THR A 160 -38.93 -4.57 -7.62
N GLU A 161 -38.22 -3.44 -7.69
CA GLU A 161 -36.75 -3.41 -7.66
C GLU A 161 -36.20 -3.39 -6.23
N CYS A 162 -36.95 -2.78 -5.29
CA CYS A 162 -36.50 -2.62 -3.91
C CYS A 162 -37.38 -3.36 -2.89
N ASP A 163 -38.41 -4.08 -3.33
CA ASP A 163 -39.38 -4.77 -2.48
C ASP A 163 -39.91 -3.88 -1.34
N ALA A 164 -40.34 -2.66 -1.70
CA ALA A 164 -40.79 -1.62 -0.77
C ALA A 164 -39.77 -1.13 0.29
N LYS A 165 -38.48 -1.47 0.16
CA LYS A 165 -37.42 -0.96 1.05
C LYS A 165 -37.01 0.47 0.72
N GLY A 166 -37.17 0.89 -0.53
CA GLY A 166 -36.81 2.24 -1.01
C GLY A 166 -35.31 2.44 -1.26
N GLN A 167 -34.49 1.44 -0.92
CA GLN A 167 -33.06 1.41 -1.16
C GLN A 167 -32.68 0.10 -1.85
N THR A 168 -31.62 0.14 -2.65
CA THR A 168 -31.08 -0.99 -3.42
C THR A 168 -29.56 -0.95 -3.40
N VAL A 169 -28.91 -2.11 -3.52
CA VAL A 169 -27.46 -2.16 -3.69
C VAL A 169 -27.13 -1.78 -5.12
N GLN A 170 -26.41 -0.69 -5.30
CA GLN A 170 -25.99 -0.16 -6.60
C GLN A 170 -24.48 -0.25 -6.73
N ARG A 171 -23.99 -0.73 -7.88
CA ARG A 171 -22.57 -0.74 -8.20
C ARG A 171 -22.18 0.64 -8.75
N ARG A 172 -21.32 1.35 -8.04
CA ARG A 172 -20.80 2.65 -8.45
C ARG A 172 -19.31 2.59 -8.67
N ARG A 173 -18.86 3.16 -9.79
CA ARG A 173 -17.45 3.41 -10.07
C ARG A 173 -17.07 4.74 -9.43
N ILE A 174 -16.15 4.71 -8.48
CA ILE A 174 -15.61 5.88 -7.80
C ILE A 174 -14.13 6.05 -8.15
N SER A 175 -13.69 7.28 -8.35
CA SER A 175 -12.26 7.58 -8.54
C SER A 175 -11.68 8.04 -7.21
N VAL A 176 -10.74 7.26 -6.67
CA VAL A 176 -10.09 7.49 -5.40
C VAL A 176 -8.74 8.15 -5.68
N PRO A 177 -8.53 9.43 -5.29
CA PRO A 177 -7.24 10.07 -5.42
C PRO A 177 -6.28 9.51 -4.36
N VAL A 178 -5.23 8.82 -4.81
CA VAL A 178 -4.15 8.37 -3.93
C VAL A 178 -3.10 9.48 -3.86
N PRO A 179 -2.87 10.08 -2.68
CA PRO A 179 -1.85 11.10 -2.52
C PRO A 179 -0.45 10.50 -2.74
N ALA A 180 0.45 11.31 -3.30
CA ALA A 180 1.85 10.90 -3.47
C ALA A 180 2.52 10.72 -2.11
N GLY A 181 3.24 9.61 -1.94
CA GLY A 181 3.94 9.29 -0.70
C GLY A 181 3.11 8.56 0.35
N VAL A 182 1.92 8.06 -0.01
CA VAL A 182 1.04 7.28 0.90
C VAL A 182 1.79 6.14 1.58
N GLU A 183 1.57 5.97 2.89
CA GLU A 183 2.17 4.89 3.68
C GLU A 183 1.32 3.61 3.65
N ASP A 184 1.94 2.48 4.00
CA ASP A 184 1.21 1.21 4.12
C ASP A 184 0.26 1.26 5.33
N GLY A 185 -1.00 0.87 5.11
CA GLY A 185 -2.06 0.94 6.12
C GLY A 185 -2.71 2.32 6.26
N GLN A 186 -2.30 3.31 5.46
CA GLN A 186 -2.93 4.62 5.52
C GLN A 186 -4.39 4.55 5.04
N THR A 187 -5.29 5.14 5.81
CA THR A 187 -6.73 5.15 5.52
C THR A 187 -7.20 6.53 5.08
N VAL A 188 -8.00 6.59 4.02
CA VAL A 188 -8.66 7.82 3.54
C VAL A 188 -10.17 7.64 3.59
N ARG A 189 -10.86 8.67 4.09
CA ARG A 189 -12.33 8.73 4.15
C ARG A 189 -12.87 9.41 2.90
N ILE A 190 -13.81 8.76 2.23
CA ILE A 190 -14.51 9.30 1.06
C ILE A 190 -16.01 9.10 1.22
N ASN A 191 -16.77 10.15 0.92
CA ASN A 191 -18.23 10.09 0.94
C ASN A 191 -18.74 9.72 -0.44
N VAL A 192 -19.53 8.65 -0.52
CA VAL A 192 -20.15 8.15 -1.76
C VAL A 192 -21.65 8.11 -1.59
N GLY A 193 -22.33 9.17 -2.07
CA GLY A 193 -23.74 9.39 -1.81
C GLY A 193 -23.98 9.66 -0.32
N ASN A 194 -24.91 8.90 0.28
CA ASN A 194 -25.26 9.04 1.71
C ASN A 194 -24.42 8.14 2.64
N LYS A 195 -23.40 7.47 2.10
CA LYS A 195 -22.53 6.56 2.86
C LYS A 195 -21.08 7.03 2.84
N GLU A 196 -20.39 6.71 3.91
CA GLU A 196 -18.96 6.99 4.05
C GLU A 196 -18.18 5.69 3.90
N LEU A 197 -17.12 5.74 3.11
CA LEU A 197 -16.21 4.63 2.87
C LEU A 197 -14.85 4.97 3.46
N PHE A 198 -14.25 3.99 4.12
CA PHE A 198 -12.87 4.05 4.59
C PHE A 198 -12.03 3.20 3.66
N ILE A 199 -11.10 3.84 2.95
CA ILE A 199 -10.24 3.16 1.99
C ILE A 199 -8.86 3.04 2.60
N THR A 200 -8.47 1.82 2.92
CA THR A 200 -7.17 1.49 3.50
C THR A 200 -6.23 1.06 2.38
N PHE A 201 -5.16 1.83 2.19
CA PHE A 201 -4.15 1.52 1.18
C PHE A 201 -3.15 0.50 1.71
N ARG A 202 -2.93 -0.56 0.94
CA ARG A 202 -1.85 -1.52 1.19
C ARG A 202 -0.81 -1.43 0.09
N VAL A 203 0.41 -1.09 0.46
CA VAL A 203 1.53 -0.90 -0.48
C VAL A 203 2.33 -2.19 -0.57
N GLU A 204 2.44 -2.73 -1.78
CA GLU A 204 3.26 -3.90 -2.04
C GLU A 204 4.74 -3.60 -1.87
N LYS A 205 5.46 -4.52 -1.21
CA LYS A 205 6.91 -4.41 -1.01
C LYS A 205 7.62 -4.49 -2.36
N SER A 206 8.52 -3.54 -2.63
CA SER A 206 9.39 -3.59 -3.81
C SER A 206 10.59 -4.50 -3.53
N THR A 207 11.08 -5.18 -4.57
CA THR A 207 12.34 -5.94 -4.52
C THR A 207 13.56 -5.02 -4.64
N TYR A 208 13.40 -3.88 -5.30
CA TYR A 208 14.49 -2.94 -5.58
C TYR A 208 14.58 -1.82 -4.54
N PHE A 209 13.43 -1.25 -4.15
CA PHE A 209 13.36 -0.16 -3.18
C PHE A 209 12.98 -0.66 -1.79
N ARG A 210 13.71 -0.22 -0.77
CA ARG A 210 13.31 -0.33 0.64
C ARG A 210 12.91 1.04 1.15
N ARG A 211 11.72 1.17 1.70
CA ARG A 211 11.22 2.43 2.25
C ARG A 211 11.55 2.54 3.73
N ASP A 212 12.03 3.70 4.14
CA ASP A 212 12.16 4.09 5.54
C ASP A 212 11.54 5.49 5.73
N GLY A 213 10.29 5.52 6.16
CA GLY A 213 9.50 6.77 6.24
C GLY A 213 9.37 7.46 4.87
N ALA A 214 9.94 8.66 4.75
CA ALA A 214 10.00 9.43 3.50
C ALA A 214 11.26 9.11 2.67
N ASP A 215 12.26 8.47 3.28
CA ASP A 215 13.52 8.14 2.63
C ASP A 215 13.44 6.77 1.97
N VAL A 216 14.27 6.58 0.95
CA VAL A 216 14.31 5.35 0.16
C VAL A 216 15.72 4.82 0.12
N HIS A 217 15.87 3.53 0.30
CA HIS A 217 17.13 2.82 0.25
C HIS A 217 17.14 1.85 -0.92
N THR A 218 18.22 1.87 -1.69
CA THR A 218 18.48 0.90 -2.76
C THR A 218 19.87 0.33 -2.62
N ASP A 219 20.02 -0.95 -2.92
CA ASP A 219 21.32 -1.60 -2.98
C ASP A 219 21.79 -1.57 -4.45
N ALA A 220 22.87 -0.85 -4.75
CA ALA A 220 23.46 -0.76 -6.09
C ALA A 220 24.74 -1.60 -6.13
N THR A 221 24.83 -2.51 -7.11
CA THR A 221 26.00 -3.37 -7.28
C THR A 221 26.98 -2.77 -8.28
N ILE A 222 28.26 -2.71 -7.90
CA ILE A 222 29.35 -2.22 -8.75
C ILE A 222 30.42 -3.29 -8.95
N SER A 223 31.16 -3.22 -10.05
CA SER A 223 32.27 -4.14 -10.29
C SER A 223 33.48 -3.79 -9.43
N LEU A 224 34.37 -4.77 -9.21
CA LEU A 224 35.63 -4.55 -8.50
C LEU A 224 36.47 -3.44 -9.16
N SER A 225 36.58 -3.45 -10.50
CA SER A 225 37.32 -2.44 -11.24
C SER A 225 36.73 -1.04 -11.07
N GLN A 226 35.39 -0.90 -11.08
CA GLN A 226 34.70 0.37 -10.84
C GLN A 226 34.90 0.88 -9.40
N ALA A 227 34.99 -0.02 -8.42
CA ALA A 227 35.24 0.37 -7.04
C ALA A 227 36.67 0.92 -6.86
N ILE A 228 37.66 0.32 -7.54
CA ILE A 228 39.07 0.73 -7.47
C ILE A 228 39.31 2.01 -8.27
N LEU A 229 38.94 2.01 -9.55
CA LEU A 229 39.26 3.09 -10.50
C LEU A 229 38.24 4.23 -10.50
N GLY A 230 37.06 4.01 -9.90
CA GLY A 230 35.92 4.90 -10.06
C GLY A 230 35.18 4.65 -11.38
N GLY A 231 34.18 5.50 -11.65
CA GLY A 231 33.38 5.43 -12.88
C GLY A 231 31.96 5.95 -12.67
N THR A 232 31.04 5.53 -13.53
CA THR A 232 29.63 5.92 -13.44
C THR A 232 28.72 4.70 -13.41
N ILE A 233 27.63 4.83 -12.66
CA ILE A 233 26.54 3.84 -12.65
C ILE A 233 25.21 4.55 -12.81
N ARG A 234 24.31 3.96 -13.61
CA ARG A 234 22.91 4.37 -13.70
C ARG A 234 22.08 3.53 -12.75
N ILE A 235 21.32 4.19 -11.88
CA ILE A 235 20.39 3.55 -10.96
C ILE A 235 18.96 4.02 -11.25
N GLN A 236 17.99 3.18 -10.90
CA GLN A 236 16.58 3.54 -11.03
C GLN A 236 16.18 4.38 -9.81
N GLY A 237 15.73 5.61 -10.04
CA GLY A 237 15.13 6.41 -8.99
C GLY A 237 13.61 6.19 -8.93
N VAL A 238 12.99 6.74 -7.89
CA VAL A 238 11.53 6.63 -7.69
C VAL A 238 10.74 7.35 -8.80
N TYR A 239 11.25 8.51 -9.23
CA TYR A 239 10.63 9.36 -10.25
C TYR A 239 11.33 9.22 -11.59
N GLU A 240 12.66 9.34 -11.59
CA GLU A 240 13.51 9.35 -12.77
C GLU A 240 14.80 8.57 -12.47
N ASP A 241 15.45 8.06 -13.51
CA ASP A 241 16.75 7.40 -13.38
C ASP A 241 17.85 8.42 -13.07
N GLN A 242 18.80 8.01 -12.23
CA GLN A 242 19.89 8.87 -11.77
C GLN A 242 21.23 8.26 -12.17
N VAL A 243 22.16 9.10 -12.62
CA VAL A 243 23.55 8.70 -12.88
C VAL A 243 24.39 9.15 -11.71
N ILE A 244 25.07 8.20 -11.07
CA ILE A 244 25.92 8.43 -9.91
C ILE A 244 27.38 8.29 -10.33
N GLN A 245 28.19 9.25 -9.92
CA GLN A 245 29.64 9.21 -10.04
C GLN A 245 30.20 8.41 -8.85
N ILE A 246 30.95 7.35 -9.15
CA ILE A 246 31.65 6.51 -8.18
C ILE A 246 33.07 7.03 -8.09
N MET A 247 33.46 7.45 -6.89
CA MET A 247 34.82 7.89 -6.63
C MET A 247 35.76 6.68 -6.57
N PRO A 248 37.02 6.81 -7.02
CA PRO A 248 38.01 5.76 -6.85
C PRO A 248 38.20 5.43 -5.36
N GLY A 249 38.41 4.15 -5.05
CA GLY A 249 38.52 3.66 -3.67
C GLY A 249 37.18 3.55 -2.93
N THR A 250 36.06 3.42 -3.63
CA THR A 250 34.75 3.25 -3.00
C THR A 250 34.65 1.88 -2.32
N SER A 251 34.44 1.85 -1.00
CA SER A 251 34.25 0.62 -0.24
C SER A 251 32.86 0.00 -0.45
N SER A 252 32.76 -1.32 -0.25
CA SER A 252 31.47 -1.97 -0.02
C SER A 252 30.77 -1.34 1.19
N HIS A 253 29.47 -1.12 1.10
CA HIS A 253 28.59 -0.45 2.06
C HIS A 253 28.72 1.08 2.14
N THR A 254 29.54 1.71 1.28
CA THR A 254 29.53 3.17 1.15
C THR A 254 28.11 3.63 0.80
N ARG A 255 27.62 4.64 1.52
CA ARG A 255 26.28 5.20 1.31
C ARG A 255 26.39 6.53 0.58
N ILE A 256 25.79 6.59 -0.59
CA ILE A 256 25.68 7.83 -1.35
C ILE A 256 24.27 8.38 -1.13
N CYS A 257 24.16 9.62 -0.67
CA CYS A 257 22.87 10.28 -0.44
C CYS A 257 22.51 11.16 -1.64
N LEU A 258 21.38 10.88 -2.27
CA LEU A 258 20.77 11.74 -3.27
C LEU A 258 19.70 12.61 -2.61
N SER A 259 20.05 13.88 -2.42
CA SER A 259 19.18 14.86 -1.75
C SER A 259 17.89 15.12 -2.53
N ASN A 260 16.73 15.15 -1.85
CA ASN A 260 15.41 15.40 -2.44
C ASN A 260 15.02 14.44 -3.58
N LYS A 261 15.54 13.20 -3.58
CA LYS A 261 15.18 12.16 -4.56
C LYS A 261 14.39 10.99 -3.94
N GLY A 262 13.99 11.10 -2.68
CA GLY A 262 13.15 10.13 -1.97
C GLY A 262 11.65 10.35 -2.22
N LEU A 263 10.81 9.90 -1.29
CA LEU A 263 9.35 10.02 -1.40
C LEU A 263 8.85 11.39 -0.93
N LYS A 264 7.76 11.87 -1.52
CA LYS A 264 7.02 13.03 -0.99
C LYS A 264 6.47 12.73 0.39
N ARG A 265 6.53 13.70 1.29
CA ARG A 265 5.89 13.61 2.62
C ARG A 265 4.40 13.93 2.47
N VAL A 266 3.53 13.10 3.04
CA VAL A 266 2.07 13.30 2.94
C VAL A 266 1.59 14.45 3.82
N ASN A 267 2.15 14.55 5.04
CA ASN A 267 1.74 15.54 6.05
C ASN A 267 2.67 16.76 6.13
N SER A 268 3.64 16.90 5.23
CA SER A 268 4.63 17.98 5.30
C SER A 268 5.11 18.36 3.91
N TYR A 269 5.60 19.60 3.78
CA TYR A 269 6.24 20.03 2.55
C TYR A 269 7.63 19.39 2.41
N GLY A 270 8.00 19.01 1.18
CA GLY A 270 9.32 18.47 0.85
C GLY A 270 9.32 16.99 0.45
N GLN A 271 10.51 16.52 0.12
CA GLN A 271 10.78 15.14 -0.30
C GLN A 271 11.85 14.56 0.61
N GLY A 272 11.81 13.25 0.82
CA GLY A 272 12.90 12.53 1.47
C GLY A 272 14.13 12.42 0.58
N HIS A 273 15.11 11.68 1.09
CA HIS A 273 16.38 11.38 0.44
C HIS A 273 16.37 9.97 -0.14
N HIS A 274 17.17 9.75 -1.19
CA HIS A 274 17.41 8.41 -1.72
C HIS A 274 18.84 8.00 -1.37
N TYR A 275 18.97 7.04 -0.48
CA TYR A 275 20.22 6.44 -0.05
C TYR A 275 20.55 5.23 -0.92
N VAL A 276 21.74 5.28 -1.51
CA VAL A 276 22.25 4.21 -2.37
C VAL A 276 23.37 3.52 -1.63
N ASN A 277 23.14 2.28 -1.25
CA ASN A 277 24.15 1.43 -0.62
C ASN A 277 24.94 0.73 -1.72
N MET A 278 26.23 1.03 -1.80
CA MET A 278 27.12 0.41 -2.78
C MET A 278 27.52 -0.99 -2.33
N LYS A 279 27.44 -1.99 -3.20
CA LYS A 279 27.90 -3.35 -2.95
C LYS A 279 28.85 -3.77 -4.06
N ILE A 280 30.06 -4.17 -3.71
CA ILE A 280 31.02 -4.66 -4.71
C ILE A 280 30.66 -6.11 -5.04
N LEU A 281 30.35 -6.36 -6.31
CA LEU A 281 30.12 -7.71 -6.82
C LEU A 281 31.46 -8.31 -7.24
N VAL A 282 31.96 -9.23 -6.42
CA VAL A 282 33.17 -10.00 -6.75
C VAL A 282 32.78 -11.17 -7.66
N PRO A 283 33.38 -11.30 -8.86
CA PRO A 283 33.08 -12.41 -9.77
C PRO A 283 33.51 -13.75 -9.16
N THR A 284 32.61 -14.75 -9.20
CA THR A 284 32.88 -16.10 -8.63
C THR A 284 33.69 -16.99 -9.56
N LYS A 285 33.70 -16.69 -10.86
CA LYS A 285 34.44 -17.43 -11.89
C LYS A 285 35.31 -16.43 -12.65
N LEU A 286 36.60 -16.74 -12.73
CA LEU A 286 37.60 -15.94 -13.44
C LEU A 286 38.20 -16.77 -14.57
N THR A 287 38.45 -16.14 -15.71
CA THR A 287 39.27 -16.75 -16.78
C THR A 287 40.73 -16.86 -16.34
N SER A 288 41.53 -17.66 -17.03
CA SER A 288 42.98 -17.78 -16.76
C SER A 288 43.67 -16.42 -16.83
N GLU A 289 43.32 -15.60 -17.81
CA GLU A 289 43.83 -14.23 -17.99
C GLU A 289 43.44 -13.31 -16.82
N GLN A 290 42.16 -13.29 -16.45
CA GLN A 290 41.69 -12.47 -15.32
C GLN A 290 42.33 -12.90 -14.00
N LYS A 291 42.50 -14.21 -13.79
CA LYS A 291 43.16 -14.74 -12.60
C LYS A 291 44.63 -14.30 -12.52
N ALA A 292 45.35 -14.33 -13.65
CA ALA A 292 46.75 -13.87 -13.72
C ALA A 292 46.86 -12.37 -13.37
N LEU A 293 45.94 -11.54 -13.86
CA LEU A 293 45.92 -10.10 -13.56
C LEU A 293 45.64 -9.81 -12.08
N VAL A 294 44.65 -10.48 -11.48
CA VAL A 294 44.32 -10.32 -10.06
C VAL A 294 45.45 -10.83 -9.17
N GLN A 295 46.14 -11.90 -9.58
CA GLN A 295 47.31 -12.40 -8.85
C GLN A 295 48.50 -11.43 -8.91
N ALA A 296 48.76 -10.83 -10.07
CA ALA A 296 49.79 -9.79 -10.19
C ALA A 296 49.44 -8.54 -9.36
N TYR A 297 48.15 -8.18 -9.27
CA TYR A 297 47.70 -7.11 -8.37
C TYR A 297 47.94 -7.48 -6.90
N ALA A 298 47.60 -8.71 -6.49
CA ALA A 298 47.82 -9.20 -5.14
C ALA A 298 49.30 -9.20 -4.73
N GLU A 299 50.24 -9.44 -5.65
CA GLU A 299 51.67 -9.33 -5.37
C GLU A 299 52.12 -7.90 -5.08
N LEU A 300 51.40 -6.90 -5.58
CA LEU A 300 51.69 -5.48 -5.37
C LEU A 300 51.01 -4.91 -4.12
N GLU A 301 50.02 -5.59 -3.54
CA GLU A 301 49.37 -5.15 -2.30
C GLU A 301 50.34 -5.21 -1.11
N GLU A 302 50.31 -4.16 -0.28
CA GLU A 302 51.20 -4.02 0.88
C GLU A 302 50.49 -4.25 2.23
N ASP A 303 49.16 -4.06 2.29
CA ASP A 303 48.37 -4.09 3.53
C ASP A 303 47.25 -5.15 3.49
N THR A 304 47.60 -6.37 3.10
CA THR A 304 46.65 -7.50 3.09
C THR A 304 46.73 -8.27 4.41
N PRO A 305 45.64 -8.37 5.19
CA PRO A 305 45.62 -9.23 6.36
C PRO A 305 45.57 -10.72 5.95
N GLY A 306 46.71 -11.42 6.05
CA GLY A 306 46.79 -12.87 5.88
C GLY A 306 47.67 -13.32 4.72
N GLN A 307 47.29 -14.44 4.08
CA GLN A 307 48.00 -14.99 2.92
C GLN A 307 47.07 -15.04 1.71
N ILE A 308 47.57 -14.62 0.55
CA ILE A 308 46.90 -14.81 -0.74
C ILE A 308 47.63 -15.92 -1.49
N LEU A 309 46.98 -17.08 -1.68
CA LEU A 309 47.54 -18.22 -2.44
C LEU A 309 48.95 -18.66 -1.99
N GLY A 310 49.26 -18.57 -0.69
CA GLY A 310 50.57 -18.93 -0.14
C GLY A 310 51.64 -17.83 -0.23
N VAL A 311 51.28 -16.62 -0.67
CA VAL A 311 52.11 -15.42 -0.54
C VAL A 311 51.72 -14.71 0.76
N SER A 312 52.67 -14.50 1.66
CA SER A 312 52.44 -13.78 2.93
C SER A 312 53.37 -12.58 3.05
N SER A 313 52.80 -11.42 3.36
CA SER A 313 53.56 -10.22 3.71
C SER A 313 53.85 -10.23 5.22
N ARG A 314 55.12 -10.40 5.60
CA ARG A 314 55.54 -10.22 7.00
C ARG A 314 55.63 -8.73 7.33
N LYS A 315 55.43 -8.35 8.60
CA LYS A 315 55.57 -6.97 9.09
C LYS A 315 56.96 -6.36 8.87
N ASP A 316 57.95 -7.19 8.56
CA ASP A 316 59.33 -6.77 8.22
C ASP A 316 59.50 -6.35 6.74
N GLY A 317 58.42 -6.32 5.95
CA GLY A 317 58.46 -5.95 4.52
C GLY A 317 59.02 -7.04 3.60
N THR A 318 59.44 -8.18 4.15
CA THR A 318 59.89 -9.35 3.40
C THR A 318 58.69 -10.18 2.93
N LYS A 319 58.58 -10.36 1.61
CA LYS A 319 57.58 -11.24 0.98
C LYS A 319 58.16 -12.65 0.90
N GLU A 320 57.64 -13.57 1.69
CA GLU A 320 57.93 -15.01 1.54
C GLU A 320 56.80 -15.64 0.73
N ALA A 321 57.14 -16.17 -0.45
CA ALA A 321 56.24 -16.98 -1.27
C ALA A 321 56.48 -18.46 -0.95
N TYR A 322 55.48 -19.14 -0.40
CA TYR A 322 55.55 -20.58 -0.09
C TYR A 322 55.22 -21.48 -1.30
N ALA A 323 54.80 -20.89 -2.41
CA ALA A 323 54.61 -21.55 -3.71
C ALA A 323 55.60 -20.96 -4.72
N GLU A 324 56.18 -21.79 -5.59
CA GLU A 324 57.09 -21.33 -6.65
C GLU A 324 56.47 -20.15 -7.41
N PRO A 325 57.24 -19.09 -7.70
CA PRO A 325 56.76 -17.98 -8.52
C PRO A 325 56.55 -18.54 -9.93
N GLN A 326 55.35 -19.06 -10.21
CA GLN A 326 54.91 -19.23 -11.57
C GLN A 326 55.15 -17.87 -12.23
N ASN A 327 55.90 -17.84 -13.34
CA ASN A 327 56.35 -16.66 -14.08
C ASN A 327 55.16 -15.80 -14.58
N LEU A 328 54.30 -15.33 -13.69
CA LEU A 328 53.02 -14.70 -13.96
C LEU A 328 53.22 -13.24 -14.30
N THR A 329 54.29 -12.61 -13.79
CA THR A 329 54.78 -11.31 -14.26
C THR A 329 55.26 -11.35 -15.71
N LYS A 330 55.79 -12.48 -16.22
CA LYS A 330 56.06 -12.65 -17.66
C LYS A 330 54.78 -12.82 -18.46
N ILE A 331 53.82 -13.61 -17.97
CA ILE A 331 52.52 -13.79 -18.62
C ILE A 331 51.74 -12.47 -18.68
N VAL A 332 51.75 -11.67 -17.61
CA VAL A 332 51.12 -10.34 -17.59
C VAL A 332 51.84 -9.37 -18.54
N ARG A 333 53.18 -9.40 -18.63
CA ARG A 333 53.93 -8.63 -19.65
C ARG A 333 53.58 -9.07 -21.07
N GLU A 334 53.54 -10.36 -21.36
CA GLU A 334 53.14 -10.90 -22.68
C GLU A 334 51.69 -10.53 -23.05
N VAL A 335 50.76 -10.57 -22.09
CA VAL A 335 49.36 -10.19 -22.31
C VAL A 335 49.23 -8.68 -22.55
N LEU A 336 49.96 -7.85 -21.80
CA LEU A 336 50.00 -6.40 -22.02
C LEU A 336 50.68 -6.02 -23.36
N GLU A 337 51.71 -6.76 -23.78
CA GLU A 337 52.36 -6.57 -25.08
C GLU A 337 51.47 -7.01 -26.25
N LYS A 338 50.75 -8.13 -26.11
CA LYS A 338 49.73 -8.54 -27.10
C LYS A 338 48.58 -7.55 -27.23
N ALA A 339 48.12 -6.96 -26.12
CA ALA A 339 47.06 -5.95 -26.14
C ALA A 339 47.49 -4.64 -26.83
N LYS A 340 48.78 -4.28 -26.76
CA LYS A 340 49.36 -3.12 -27.47
C LYS A 340 49.59 -3.36 -28.97
N GLY A 341 49.73 -4.62 -29.40
CA GLY A 341 49.97 -4.97 -30.81
C GLY A 341 48.72 -5.07 -31.70
N GLY A 342 47.53 -4.78 -31.17
CA GLY A 342 46.25 -4.93 -31.88
C GLY A 342 45.64 -3.63 -32.43
N GLU A 343 46.27 -2.47 -32.26
CA GLU A 343 45.70 -1.16 -32.62
C GLU A 343 46.30 -0.48 -33.88
N ASP A 344 47.17 -1.15 -34.65
CA ASP A 344 47.88 -0.53 -35.79
C ASP A 344 47.67 -1.26 -37.14
N ASP A 345 46.42 -1.60 -37.51
CA ASP A 345 46.14 -1.98 -38.90
C ASP A 345 44.78 -1.50 -39.41
N SER A 346 44.56 -0.18 -39.36
CA SER A 346 43.58 0.46 -40.23
C SER A 346 43.83 1.96 -40.41
N SER A 347 44.84 2.34 -41.21
CA SER A 347 44.70 3.52 -42.11
C SER A 347 45.92 3.81 -42.98
N LYS A 348 45.69 3.62 -44.30
CA LYS A 348 46.05 4.49 -45.44
C LYS A 348 47.49 4.37 -45.99
N GLU A 349 47.77 4.47 -47.29
CA GLU A 349 47.24 5.39 -48.32
C GLU A 349 47.33 4.79 -49.78
N PRO A 350 47.50 5.54 -50.91
CA PRO A 350 46.48 5.73 -51.95
C PRO A 350 46.95 5.32 -53.38
N PHE A 351 46.07 5.26 -54.39
CA PHE A 351 46.40 5.70 -55.78
C PHE A 351 45.18 5.71 -56.72
N ARG A 352 45.28 6.54 -57.76
CA ARG A 352 44.19 7.13 -58.56
C ARG A 352 44.22 6.67 -60.04
N GLU A 353 43.01 6.46 -60.58
CA GLU A 353 42.51 6.56 -61.99
C GLU A 353 43.11 5.75 -63.16
N LYS A 354 42.22 5.06 -63.90
CA LYS A 354 41.77 5.48 -65.26
C LYS A 354 40.45 4.78 -65.70
N PRO A 355 39.58 5.44 -66.49
CA PRO A 355 38.27 4.90 -66.94
C PRO A 355 38.33 4.36 -68.40
N PRO A 356 37.25 3.74 -68.90
CA PRO A 356 36.94 3.75 -70.33
C PRO A 356 35.58 4.38 -70.68
N GLU A 357 35.53 4.91 -71.89
CA GLU A 357 34.57 5.81 -72.53
C GLU A 357 33.32 5.12 -73.14
N ASP A 358 32.36 5.99 -73.50
CA ASP A 358 31.09 5.88 -74.27
C ASP A 358 31.05 4.86 -75.44
N GLU A 359 29.91 4.28 -75.89
CA GLU A 359 28.70 4.85 -76.55
C GLU A 359 27.80 3.66 -77.05
N PRO A 360 26.62 3.80 -77.72
CA PRO A 360 25.31 4.42 -77.41
C PRO A 360 24.11 3.40 -77.43
N PRO A 361 22.85 3.82 -77.20
CA PRO A 361 21.67 2.94 -77.21
C PRO A 361 21.02 2.81 -78.61
N LYS A 362 20.40 1.66 -78.91
CA LYS A 362 19.52 1.47 -80.08
C LYS A 362 18.10 1.09 -79.67
N LYS A 363 17.16 1.82 -80.26
CA LYS A 363 15.69 1.73 -80.18
C LYS A 363 15.11 0.50 -80.90
N GLU A 364 13.98 0.05 -80.35
CA GLU A 364 12.71 -0.39 -80.98
C GLU A 364 12.74 -1.34 -82.19
N THR A 365 12.06 -2.49 -82.06
CA THR A 365 10.99 -2.91 -82.99
C THR A 365 10.08 -3.99 -82.38
N GLU A 366 8.81 -3.89 -82.77
CA GLU A 366 7.63 -4.67 -82.38
C GLU A 366 7.53 -6.07 -83.04
N SER A 367 6.76 -6.97 -82.44
CA SER A 367 5.81 -7.94 -83.09
C SER A 367 5.37 -8.98 -82.04
N SER A 368 4.14 -8.91 -81.53
CA SER A 368 2.91 -9.58 -82.02
C SER A 368 2.90 -11.11 -81.82
N GLY A 369 1.91 -11.61 -81.08
CA GLY A 369 1.58 -13.04 -81.01
C GLY A 369 0.67 -13.38 -79.83
N ASP A 370 -0.64 -13.29 -80.07
CA ASP A 370 -1.72 -13.87 -79.28
C ASP A 370 -1.53 -15.38 -79.02
N ASP A 371 -2.05 -15.87 -77.89
CA ASP A 371 -3.02 -16.98 -77.84
C ASP A 371 -3.24 -17.49 -76.40
N ASP A 372 -4.37 -17.05 -75.84
CA ASP A 372 -5.49 -17.86 -75.38
C ASP A 372 -5.33 -19.09 -74.44
N ILE A 373 -6.34 -19.15 -73.53
CA ILE A 373 -6.97 -20.35 -72.93
C ILE A 373 -6.20 -21.07 -71.81
N ALA A 374 -6.77 -21.50 -70.67
CA ALA A 374 -8.03 -21.29 -69.98
C ALA A 374 -7.99 -22.15 -68.68
N LYS A 375 -9.01 -21.94 -67.82
CA LYS A 375 -9.59 -22.86 -66.80
C LYS A 375 -8.89 -22.87 -65.43
N ARG A 376 -9.48 -22.31 -64.37
CA ARG A 376 -10.77 -22.58 -63.64
C ARG A 376 -10.42 -23.22 -62.29
N ARG A 377 -10.68 -22.49 -61.19
CA ARG A 377 -11.78 -22.72 -60.23
C ARG A 377 -11.66 -24.07 -59.48
N ILE A 378 -11.55 -24.04 -58.15
CA ILE A 378 -12.68 -23.81 -57.22
C ILE A 378 -12.21 -22.84 -56.14
#